data_AF-A0A1F8QS61-F1
#
_entry.id   AF-A0A1F8QS61-F1
#
_cell.length_a   1.000
_cell.length_b   1.000
_cell.length_c   1.000
_cell.angle_alpha   90.00
_cell.angle_beta   90.00
_cell.angle_gamma   90.00
#
_symmetry.space_group_name_H-M   'P 1'
#
loop_
_entity.id
_entity.type
_entity.pdbx_description
1 polymer ?
#
loop_
_entity_poly.entity_id
_entity_poly.type
_entity_poly.pdbx_seq_one_letter_code
_entity_poly.pdbx_strand_id
1 'polypeptide(L)'
;MYHRHFNRVFRYHVARTCDIAEAQDLTTLTFLAAMEGISSYRGSGSFAAWLMGIARNQMAQYFRSRRRERPLEQAEHLSDPASLPEVTVGRRIEFSQVCQALRELKPERAEAITLCLFANLTAAEAGRVMGKSEGAIKMLMLRGLGELRQKLSTTLVEEV
;
A
#
# COMPACT_ATOMS: atom_id res chain seq x y z
N MET A 1 17.01 6.39 -10.62
CA MET A 1 16.28 6.21 -9.35
C MET A 1 14.77 6.14 -9.59
N TYR A 2 14.14 7.18 -10.15
CA TYR A 2 12.70 7.24 -10.44
C TYR A 2 12.17 6.06 -11.28
N HIS A 3 12.60 5.91 -12.54
CA HIS A 3 12.09 4.87 -13.45
C HIS A 3 12.15 3.43 -12.90
N ARG A 4 13.20 3.11 -12.14
CA ARG A 4 13.39 1.77 -11.54
C ARG A 4 12.46 1.48 -10.37
N HIS A 5 12.05 2.50 -9.63
CA HIS A 5 11.29 2.35 -8.38
C HIS A 5 9.86 2.91 -8.44
N PHE A 6 9.52 3.65 -9.50
CA PHE A 6 8.20 4.27 -9.66
C PHE A 6 7.07 3.25 -9.50
N ASN A 7 7.08 2.18 -10.29
CA ASN A 7 6.05 1.14 -10.24
C ASN A 7 5.90 0.51 -8.84
N ARG A 8 7.00 0.39 -8.09
CA ARG A 8 7.00 -0.16 -6.73
C ARG A 8 6.27 0.77 -5.75
N VAL A 9 6.62 2.06 -5.77
CA VAL A 9 6.02 3.07 -4.90
C VAL A 9 4.56 3.31 -5.27
N PHE A 10 4.28 3.43 -6.57
CA PHE A 10 2.94 3.65 -7.09
C PHE A 10 2.01 2.49 -6.71
N ARG A 11 2.39 1.23 -6.99
CA ARG A 11 1.56 0.07 -6.63
C ARG A 11 1.32 -0.06 -5.13
N TYR A 12 2.30 0.32 -4.30
CA TYR A 12 2.10 0.39 -2.85
C TYR A 12 1.02 1.39 -2.47
N HIS A 13 1.09 2.61 -3.01
CA HIS A 13 0.13 3.66 -2.71
C HIS A 13 -1.26 3.33 -3.23
N VAL A 14 -1.40 2.86 -4.48
CA VAL A 14 -2.70 2.47 -5.05
C VAL A 14 -3.36 1.37 -4.21
N ALA A 15 -2.61 0.36 -3.79
CA ALA A 15 -3.14 -0.74 -2.97
C ALA A 15 -3.59 -0.30 -1.56
N ARG A 16 -3.24 0.92 -1.14
CA ARG A 16 -3.54 1.46 0.20
C ARG A 16 -4.54 2.60 0.15
N THR A 17 -4.53 3.44 -0.88
CA THR A 17 -5.51 4.50 -1.09
C THR A 17 -6.77 3.97 -1.77
N CYS A 18 -6.65 2.94 -2.61
CA CYS A 18 -7.69 2.50 -3.56
C CYS A 18 -8.08 3.59 -4.56
N ASP A 19 -7.26 4.64 -4.69
CA ASP A 19 -7.48 5.82 -5.50
C ASP A 19 -6.19 6.16 -6.24
N ILE A 20 -6.30 6.27 -7.57
CA ILE A 20 -5.17 6.45 -8.48
C ILE A 20 -4.60 7.86 -8.39
N ALA A 21 -5.47 8.87 -8.31
CA ALA A 21 -5.03 10.26 -8.24
C ALA A 21 -4.25 10.50 -6.95
N GLU A 22 -4.81 10.04 -5.83
CA GLU A 22 -4.14 10.09 -4.53
C GLU A 22 -2.82 9.31 -4.53
N ALA A 23 -2.79 8.16 -5.19
CA ALA A 23 -1.57 7.38 -5.31
C ALA A 23 -0.49 8.05 -6.18
N GLN A 24 -0.88 8.77 -7.23
CA GLN A 24 0.04 9.55 -8.07
C GLN A 24 0.65 10.70 -7.26
N ASP A 25 -0.16 11.44 -6.52
CA ASP A 25 0.29 12.54 -5.66
C ASP A 25 1.24 12.03 -4.57
N LEU A 26 0.85 10.98 -3.86
CA LEU A 26 1.70 10.36 -2.84
C LEU A 26 2.99 9.78 -3.42
N THR A 27 2.97 9.29 -4.67
CA THR A 27 4.18 8.81 -5.34
C THR A 27 5.12 9.97 -5.60
N THR A 28 4.61 11.09 -6.13
CA THR A 28 5.38 12.31 -6.37
C THR A 28 6.00 12.83 -5.08
N LEU A 29 5.22 12.93 -4.00
CA LEU A 29 5.70 13.35 -2.68
C LEU A 29 6.77 12.42 -2.10
N THR A 30 6.63 11.11 -2.28
CA THR A 30 7.68 10.15 -1.88
C THR A 30 8.99 10.43 -2.60
N PHE A 31 8.96 10.64 -3.92
CA PHE A 31 10.18 10.87 -4.68
C PHE A 31 10.80 12.23 -4.40
N LEU A 32 9.99 13.28 -4.17
CA LEU A 32 10.47 14.58 -3.73
C LEU A 32 11.23 14.47 -2.40
N ALA A 33 10.59 13.88 -1.38
CA ALA A 33 11.21 13.66 -0.08
C ALA A 33 12.47 12.76 -0.17
N ALA A 34 12.46 11.78 -1.07
CA ALA A 34 13.63 10.94 -1.31
C ALA A 34 14.78 11.71 -1.98
N MET A 35 14.51 12.66 -2.87
CA MET A 35 15.54 13.52 -3.46
C MET A 35 16.16 14.44 -2.41
N GLU A 36 15.34 15.05 -1.55
CA GLU A 36 15.80 15.90 -0.44
C GLU A 36 16.63 15.10 0.58
N GLY A 37 16.20 13.87 0.88
CA GLY A 37 16.84 13.00 1.87
C GLY A 37 17.98 12.14 1.34
N ILE A 38 18.29 12.17 0.04
CA ILE A 38 19.21 11.18 -0.58
C ILE A 38 20.63 11.23 0.01
N SER A 39 21.09 12.41 0.43
CA SER A 39 22.39 12.61 1.07
C SER A 39 22.52 11.89 2.41
N SER A 40 21.40 11.62 3.08
CA SER A 40 21.36 10.87 4.34
C SER A 40 21.44 9.35 4.17
N TYR A 41 21.27 8.86 2.94
CA TYR A 41 21.30 7.43 2.65
C TYR A 41 22.74 6.90 2.68
N ARG A 42 23.11 6.24 3.77
CA ARG A 42 24.48 5.72 4.02
C ARG A 42 24.83 4.42 3.28
N GLY A 43 23.97 3.93 2.38
CA GLY A 43 24.24 2.72 1.58
C GLY A 43 24.25 1.38 2.33
N SER A 44 24.05 1.37 3.66
CA SER A 44 24.15 0.18 4.51
C SER A 44 22.91 -0.75 4.47
N GLY A 45 22.14 -0.73 3.39
CA GLY A 45 20.93 -1.52 3.24
C GLY A 45 20.36 -1.51 1.82
N SER A 46 19.19 -2.11 1.63
CA SER A 46 18.45 -2.00 0.37
C SER A 46 17.87 -0.60 0.20
N PHE A 47 18.23 0.04 -0.91
CA PHE A 47 17.65 1.31 -1.33
C PHE A 47 16.12 1.24 -1.44
N ALA A 48 15.60 0.11 -1.91
CA ALA A 48 14.16 -0.09 -2.02
C ALA A 48 13.48 -0.07 -0.65
N ALA A 49 14.09 -0.70 0.37
CA ALA A 49 13.56 -0.63 1.72
C ALA A 49 13.60 0.80 2.29
N TRP A 50 14.69 1.54 2.06
CA TRP A 50 14.79 2.94 2.49
C TRP A 50 13.70 3.82 1.84
N LEU A 51 13.56 3.75 0.52
CA LEU A 51 12.53 4.48 -0.23
C LEU A 51 11.11 4.11 0.23
N MET A 52 10.87 2.83 0.50
CA MET A 52 9.56 2.37 0.99
C MET A 52 9.28 2.80 2.43
N GLY A 53 10.30 3.06 3.25
CA GLY A 53 10.15 3.76 4.53
C GLY A 53 9.61 5.18 4.34
N ILE A 54 10.13 5.92 3.35
CA ILE A 54 9.62 7.26 3.00
C ILE A 54 8.17 7.15 2.51
N ALA A 55 7.87 6.22 1.61
CA ALA A 55 6.51 6.00 1.10
C ALA A 55 5.51 5.71 2.23
N ARG A 56 5.89 4.83 3.17
CA ARG A 56 5.08 4.50 4.35
C ARG A 56 4.83 5.71 5.24
N ASN A 57 5.82 6.58 5.41
CA ASN A 57 5.68 7.82 6.16
C ASN A 57 4.72 8.80 5.47
N GLN A 58 4.78 8.95 4.15
CA GLN A 58 3.84 9.78 3.39
C GLN A 58 2.41 9.24 3.52
N MET A 59 2.22 7.93 3.36
CA MET A 59 0.93 7.27 3.55
C MET A 59 0.36 7.47 4.97
N ALA A 60 1.21 7.37 5.99
CA ALA A 60 0.79 7.58 7.38
C ALA A 60 0.40 9.05 7.66
N GLN A 61 1.00 10.02 6.96
CA GLN A 61 0.64 11.44 7.05
C GLN A 61 -0.70 11.70 6.36
N TYR A 62 -0.89 11.15 5.16
CA TYR A 62 -2.14 11.23 4.40
C TYR A 62 -3.36 10.72 5.18
N PHE A 63 -3.27 9.55 5.82
CA PHE A 63 -4.38 9.06 6.64
C PHE A 63 -4.61 9.89 7.91
N ARG A 64 -3.56 10.52 8.46
CA ARG A 64 -3.67 11.41 9.62
C ARG A 64 -4.37 12.72 9.26
N SER A 65 -4.06 13.34 8.11
CA SER A 65 -4.73 14.57 7.66
C SER A 65 -6.20 14.32 7.33
N ARG A 66 -6.51 13.25 6.57
CA ARG A 66 -7.90 12.90 6.22
C ARG A 66 -8.78 12.57 7.43
N ARG A 67 -8.22 12.03 8.51
CA ARG A 67 -8.97 11.81 9.76
C ARG A 67 -9.28 13.13 10.47
N ARG A 68 -8.42 14.15 10.32
CA ARG A 68 -8.62 15.48 10.94
C ARG A 68 -9.67 16.31 10.19
N GLU A 69 -9.77 16.12 8.89
CA GLU A 69 -10.66 16.90 8.00
C GLU A 69 -12.09 16.35 7.95
N ARG A 70 -12.33 15.09 8.34
CA ARG A 70 -13.67 14.50 8.41
C ARG A 70 -14.25 14.57 9.83
N PRO A 71 -15.39 15.25 10.06
CA PRO A 71 -16.20 15.03 11.24
C PRO A 71 -16.53 13.54 11.36
N LEU A 72 -16.55 13.02 12.60
CA LEU A 72 -16.55 11.59 12.93
C LEU A 72 -17.71 10.76 12.34
N GLU A 73 -18.70 11.41 11.70
CA GLU A 73 -19.97 10.84 11.26
C GLU A 73 -20.05 10.52 9.76
N GLN A 74 -19.07 10.89 8.93
CA GLN A 74 -19.10 10.69 7.46
C GLN A 74 -17.89 9.90 6.91
N ALA A 75 -17.58 8.76 7.52
CA ALA A 75 -16.45 7.93 7.08
C ALA A 75 -16.68 7.18 5.75
N GLU A 76 -17.89 7.18 5.19
CA GLU A 76 -18.30 6.22 4.13
C GLU A 76 -18.22 6.71 2.68
N HIS A 77 -17.99 8.00 2.41
CA HIS A 77 -17.74 8.43 1.03
C HIS A 77 -16.26 8.26 0.68
N LEU A 78 -15.93 7.14 0.05
CA LEU A 78 -14.66 6.95 -0.65
C LEU A 78 -14.93 6.92 -2.15
N SER A 79 -14.13 7.71 -2.87
CA SER A 79 -14.17 7.92 -4.31
C SER A 79 -14.31 6.62 -5.09
N ASP A 80 -15.09 6.69 -6.16
CA ASP A 80 -15.17 5.66 -7.20
C ASP A 80 -13.74 5.43 -7.77
N PRO A 81 -13.21 4.18 -7.78
CA PRO A 81 -11.88 3.89 -8.32
C PRO A 81 -11.84 4.06 -9.85
N ALA A 82 -11.92 5.30 -10.32
CA ALA A 82 -11.99 5.62 -11.74
C ALA A 82 -10.68 6.27 -12.22
N SER A 83 -9.88 5.45 -12.92
CA SER A 83 -9.20 5.77 -14.20
C SER A 83 -7.83 5.10 -14.34
N LEU A 84 -7.81 3.79 -14.57
CA LEU A 84 -6.71 3.12 -15.29
C LEU A 84 -7.07 3.13 -16.78
N PRO A 85 -6.43 3.93 -17.65
CA PRO A 85 -6.86 4.09 -19.05
C PRO A 85 -6.84 2.80 -19.91
N GLU A 86 -6.34 1.67 -19.38
CA GLU A 86 -6.07 0.48 -20.19
C GLU A 86 -6.50 -0.84 -19.53
N VAL A 87 -7.26 -0.78 -18.43
CA VAL A 87 -7.65 -1.99 -17.67
C VAL A 87 -9.13 -2.31 -17.90
N THR A 88 -9.40 -3.54 -18.34
CA THR A 88 -10.73 -4.10 -18.58
C THR A 88 -11.62 -3.95 -17.34
N VAL A 89 -12.92 -3.71 -17.53
CA VAL A 89 -13.91 -3.51 -16.45
C VAL A 89 -13.80 -4.60 -15.37
N GLY A 90 -13.67 -5.88 -15.76
CA GLY A 90 -13.51 -7.00 -14.80
C GLY A 90 -12.27 -6.88 -13.91
N ARG A 91 -11.11 -6.51 -14.45
CA ARG A 91 -9.88 -6.31 -13.66
C ARG A 91 -9.97 -5.11 -12.71
N ARG A 92 -10.77 -4.10 -13.05
CA ARG A 92 -11.03 -2.95 -12.15
C ARG A 92 -11.86 -3.39 -10.95
N ILE A 93 -12.90 -4.20 -11.18
CA ILE A 93 -13.75 -4.76 -10.12
C ILE A 93 -12.90 -5.64 -9.19
N GLU A 94 -12.13 -6.58 -9.74
CA GLU A 94 -11.22 -7.44 -8.96
C GLU A 94 -10.23 -6.62 -8.12
N PHE A 95 -9.64 -5.57 -8.70
CA PHE A 95 -8.71 -4.71 -7.98
C PHE A 95 -9.39 -3.93 -6.85
N SER A 96 -10.61 -3.43 -7.07
CA SER A 96 -11.40 -2.74 -6.05
C SER A 96 -11.75 -3.64 -4.86
N GLN A 97 -12.11 -4.90 -5.13
CA GLN A 97 -12.41 -5.92 -4.11
C GLN A 97 -11.15 -6.26 -3.28
N VAL A 98 -10.00 -6.45 -3.94
CA VAL A 98 -8.72 -6.68 -3.24
C VAL A 98 -8.36 -5.49 -2.34
N CYS A 99 -8.52 -4.28 -2.86
CA CYS A 99 -8.28 -3.03 -2.15
C CYS A 99 -9.17 -2.87 -0.91
N GLN A 100 -10.46 -3.17 -1.03
CA GLN A 100 -11.39 -3.17 0.09
C GLN A 100 -11.04 -4.25 1.13
N ALA A 101 -10.78 -5.48 0.68
CA ALA A 101 -10.41 -6.58 1.57
C ALA A 101 -9.11 -6.26 2.36
N LEU A 102 -8.14 -5.59 1.74
CA LEU A 102 -6.92 -5.11 2.40
C LEU A 102 -7.21 -4.08 3.50
N ARG A 103 -8.17 -3.16 3.30
CA ARG A 103 -8.56 -2.14 4.29
C ARG A 103 -9.20 -2.75 5.53
N GLU A 104 -9.87 -3.89 5.38
CA GLU A 104 -10.54 -4.59 6.47
C GLU A 104 -9.60 -5.48 7.30
N LEU A 105 -8.37 -5.71 6.82
CA LEU A 105 -7.37 -6.43 7.61
C LEU A 105 -6.86 -5.59 8.77
N LYS A 106 -6.27 -6.26 9.77
CA LYS A 106 -5.45 -5.56 10.77
C LYS A 106 -4.32 -4.78 10.09
N PRO A 107 -4.03 -3.52 10.51
CA PRO A 107 -3.09 -2.64 9.81
C PRO A 107 -1.71 -3.25 9.55
N GLU A 108 -1.18 -4.02 10.50
CA GLU A 108 0.13 -4.67 10.34
C GLU A 108 0.14 -5.76 9.26
N ARG A 109 -0.98 -6.47 9.06
CA ARG A 109 -1.10 -7.51 8.04
C ARG A 109 -1.22 -6.89 6.66
N ALA A 110 -2.09 -5.88 6.52
CA ALA A 110 -2.22 -5.11 5.30
C ALA A 110 -0.87 -4.52 4.87
N GLU A 111 -0.15 -3.88 5.80
CA GLU A 111 1.17 -3.30 5.54
C GLU A 111 2.17 -4.35 5.03
N ALA A 112 2.29 -5.50 5.71
CA ALA A 112 3.20 -6.56 5.30
C ALA A 112 2.88 -7.08 3.89
N ILE A 113 1.59 -7.28 3.57
CA ILE A 113 1.13 -7.73 2.26
C ILE A 113 1.44 -6.70 1.18
N THR A 114 1.12 -5.43 1.43
CA THR A 114 1.38 -4.37 0.46
C THR A 114 2.88 -4.24 0.18
N LEU A 115 3.73 -4.26 1.21
CA LEU A 115 5.18 -4.17 1.05
C LEU A 115 5.75 -5.37 0.27
N CYS A 116 5.34 -6.59 0.61
CA CYS A 116 5.89 -7.79 -0.04
C CYS A 116 5.35 -8.00 -1.47
N LEU A 117 4.04 -7.88 -1.70
CA LEU A 117 3.41 -8.28 -2.97
C LEU A 117 3.25 -7.13 -3.97
N PHE A 118 2.95 -5.93 -3.49
CA PHE A 118 2.72 -4.77 -4.36
C PHE A 118 4.01 -3.98 -4.55
N ALA A 119 4.76 -3.78 -3.47
CA ALA A 119 6.05 -3.13 -3.51
C ALA A 119 7.23 -4.09 -3.75
N ASN A 120 6.99 -5.41 -3.94
CA ASN A 120 8.03 -6.39 -4.28
C ASN A 120 9.27 -6.35 -3.35
N LEU A 121 9.08 -6.09 -2.06
CA LEU A 121 10.12 -6.18 -1.04
C LEU A 121 10.28 -7.63 -0.60
N THR A 122 11.51 -8.02 -0.27
CA THR A 122 11.72 -9.28 0.47
C THR A 122 11.18 -9.14 1.89
N ALA A 123 10.89 -10.27 2.55
CA ALA A 123 10.43 -10.25 3.94
C ALA A 123 11.44 -9.56 4.89
N ALA A 124 12.75 -9.69 4.62
CA ALA A 124 13.79 -9.00 5.38
C ALA A 124 13.79 -7.48 5.13
N GLU A 125 13.57 -7.04 3.88
CA GLU A 125 13.42 -5.63 3.54
C GLU A 125 12.17 -5.01 4.17
N ALA A 126 11.02 -5.68 4.06
CA ALA A 126 9.78 -5.27 4.70
C ALA A 126 9.92 -5.22 6.24
N GLY A 127 10.67 -6.17 6.82
CA GLY A 127 11.01 -6.18 8.24
C GLY A 127 11.76 -4.91 8.67
N ARG A 128 12.74 -4.46 7.87
CA ARG A 128 13.44 -3.19 8.10
C ARG A 128 12.51 -1.98 8.02
N VAL A 129 11.57 -1.96 7.07
CA VAL A 129 10.58 -0.88 6.93
C VAL A 129 9.59 -0.85 8.10
N MET A 130 9.21 -2.01 8.62
CA MET A 130 8.19 -2.16 9.67
C MET A 130 8.78 -2.22 11.09
N GLY A 131 10.11 -2.29 11.25
CA GLY A 131 10.76 -2.50 12.54
C GLY A 131 10.49 -3.89 13.13
N LYS A 132 10.41 -4.92 12.29
CA LYS A 132 10.08 -6.31 12.68
C LYS A 132 11.11 -7.30 12.11
N SER A 133 11.20 -8.48 12.72
CA SER A 133 12.04 -9.57 12.20
C SER A 133 11.46 -10.15 10.91
N GLU A 134 12.31 -10.75 10.06
CA GLU A 134 11.86 -11.42 8.83
C GLU A 134 10.80 -12.51 9.12
N GLY A 135 11.00 -13.30 10.19
CA GLY A 135 10.03 -14.31 10.62
C GLY A 135 8.68 -13.72 11.00
N ALA A 136 8.66 -12.57 11.69
CA ALA A 136 7.42 -11.87 12.01
C ALA A 136 6.69 -11.39 10.76
N ILE A 137 7.41 -10.90 9.74
CA ILE A 137 6.82 -10.53 8.45
C ILE A 137 6.19 -11.74 7.75
N LYS A 138 6.89 -12.87 7.69
CA LYS A 138 6.35 -14.11 7.10
C LYS A 138 5.06 -14.56 7.81
N MET A 139 5.00 -14.45 9.13
CA MET A 139 3.80 -14.76 9.89
C MET A 139 2.65 -13.78 9.65
N LEU A 140 2.93 -12.48 9.52
CA LEU A 140 1.92 -11.47 9.15
C LEU A 140 1.36 -11.75 7.75
N MET A 141 2.24 -12.06 6.79
CA MET A 141 1.89 -12.44 5.43
C MET A 141 0.98 -13.67 5.40
N LEU A 142 1.38 -14.75 6.07
CA LEU A 142 0.62 -16.01 6.10
C LEU A 142 -0.80 -15.79 6.65
N ARG A 143 -0.91 -15.09 7.79
CA ARG A 143 -2.20 -14.82 8.43
C ARG A 143 -3.06 -13.89 7.59
N GLY A 144 -2.48 -12.81 7.07
CA GLY A 144 -3.22 -11.84 6.26
C GLY A 144 -3.69 -12.42 4.92
N LEU A 145 -2.89 -13.25 4.25
CA LEU A 145 -3.32 -13.95 3.03
C LEU A 145 -4.46 -14.95 3.31
N GLY A 146 -4.43 -15.61 4.46
CA GLY A 146 -5.54 -16.45 4.91
C GLY A 146 -6.85 -15.66 5.05
N GLU A 147 -6.78 -14.50 5.69
CA GLU A 147 -7.93 -13.60 5.88
C GLU A 147 -8.42 -12.96 4.57
N LEU A 148 -7.51 -12.53 3.69
CA LEU A 148 -7.88 -12.02 2.35
C LEU A 148 -8.63 -13.07 1.55
N ARG A 149 -8.14 -14.31 1.53
CA ARG A 149 -8.80 -15.40 0.81
C ARG A 149 -10.21 -15.64 1.33
N GLN A 150 -10.42 -15.64 2.65
CA GLN A 150 -11.75 -15.79 3.23
C GLN A 150 -12.68 -14.66 2.80
N LYS A 151 -12.22 -13.40 2.88
CA LYS A 151 -13.01 -12.23 2.49
C LYS A 151 -13.38 -12.25 1.01
N LEU A 152 -12.40 -12.49 0.13
CA LEU A 152 -12.63 -12.53 -1.31
C LEU A 152 -13.52 -13.72 -1.72
N SER A 153 -13.44 -14.86 -1.03
CA SER A 153 -14.35 -15.99 -1.29
C SER A 153 -15.79 -15.70 -0.86
N THR A 154 -16.00 -14.89 0.18
CA THR A 154 -17.35 -14.50 0.62
C THR A 154 -17.99 -13.51 -0.35
N THR A 155 -17.24 -12.49 -0.80
CA THR A 155 -17.76 -11.48 -1.74
C THR A 155 -18.18 -12.09 -3.09
N LEU A 156 -17.48 -13.13 -3.57
CA LEU A 156 -17.84 -13.82 -4.82
C LEU A 156 -19.13 -14.66 -4.72
N VAL A 157 -19.62 -14.96 -3.51
CA VAL A 157 -20.87 -15.72 -3.30
C VAL A 157 -22.08 -14.80 -3.17
N GLU A 158 -21.89 -13.53 -2.80
CA GLU A 158 -22.98 -12.55 -2.64
C GLU A 158 -23.39 -11.89 -3.97
N GLU A 159 -22.57 -12.02 -5.02
CA GLU A 159 -22.83 -11.47 -6.37
C GLU A 159 -23.46 -12.50 -7.36
N VAL A 160 -23.86 -13.69 -6.89
CA VAL A 160 -24.51 -14.76 -7.69
C VAL A 160 -25.94 -14.99 -7.20
#